data_AF-D5T4H2-F1
#
_entry.id   AF-D5T4H2-F1
#
_cell.length_a   1.000
_cell.length_b   1.000
_cell.length_c   1.000
_cell.angle_alpha   90.00
_cell.angle_beta   90.00
_cell.angle_gamma   90.00
#
_symmetry.space_group_name_H-M   'P 1'
#
loop_
_entity.id
_entity.type
_entity.pdbx_description
1 polymer ?
#
loop_
_entity_poly.entity_id
_entity_poly.type
_entity_poly.pdbx_seq_one_letter_code
_entity_poly.pdbx_strand_id
1 'polypeptide(L)' 'MIKYSLIIDGKNVKSDFTLPFNPQVGDLINSSSDAKTPYYLIKGIVMSINDEFVQLHVDKFSNKVNASVNVDWFN' A
#
# COMPACT_ATOMS: atom_id res chain seq x y z
N MET A 1 -3.99 -7.69 -16.30
CA MET A 1 -3.30 -7.57 -15.00
C MET A 1 -3.61 -6.18 -14.47
N ILE A 2 -4.11 -6.06 -13.23
CA ILE A 2 -4.53 -4.75 -12.67
C ILE A 2 -3.28 -3.94 -12.33
N LYS A 3 -3.26 -2.66 -12.74
CA LYS A 3 -2.21 -1.71 -12.41
C LYS A 3 -2.63 -0.87 -11.21
N TYR A 4 -1.72 -0.67 -10.27
CA TYR A 4 -1.97 0.07 -9.04
C TYR A 4 -1.17 1.38 -9.00
N SER A 5 -1.72 2.35 -8.27
CA SER A 5 -1.04 3.56 -7.83
C SER A 5 -1.11 3.68 -6.31
N LEU A 6 -0.02 4.10 -5.69
CA LEU A 6 0.09 4.27 -4.25
C LEU A 6 -0.08 5.75 -3.91
N ILE A 7 -1.08 6.05 -3.09
CA ILE A 7 -1.44 7.40 -2.66
C ILE A 7 -1.14 7.56 -1.17
N ILE A 8 -0.32 8.54 -0.82
CA ILE A 8 -0.02 8.92 0.57
C ILE A 8 -0.39 10.40 0.73
N ASP A 9 -1.20 10.73 1.73
CA ASP A 9 -1.67 12.10 1.99
C ASP A 9 -2.24 12.79 0.74
N GLY A 10 -3.01 12.03 -0.07
CA GLY A 10 -3.60 12.51 -1.33
C GLY A 10 -2.61 12.68 -2.50
N LYS A 11 -1.33 12.33 -2.33
CA LYS A 11 -0.30 12.43 -3.38
C LYS A 11 0.07 11.06 -3.93
N ASN A 12 0.16 10.96 -5.24
CA ASN A 12 0.70 9.77 -5.90
C ASN A 12 2.21 9.69 -5.70
N VAL A 13 2.69 8.62 -5.05
CA VAL A 13 4.12 8.41 -4.77
C VAL A 13 4.72 7.26 -5.58
N LYS A 14 3.87 6.38 -6.13
CA LYS A 14 4.27 5.27 -6.98
C LYS A 14 3.11 4.91 -7.89
N SER A 15 3.39 4.71 -9.17
CA SER A 15 2.38 4.33 -10.18
C SER A 15 2.85 3.12 -10.96
N ASP A 16 1.90 2.50 -11.67
CA ASP A 16 2.14 1.42 -12.62
C ASP A 16 2.92 0.23 -12.05
N PHE A 17 2.46 -0.26 -10.90
CA PHE A 17 2.95 -1.52 -10.33
C PHE A 17 1.84 -2.55 -10.22
N THR A 18 2.23 -3.81 -10.13
CA THR A 18 1.31 -4.94 -9.95
C THR A 18 1.53 -5.58 -8.59
N LEU A 19 0.48 -6.17 -8.04
CA LEU A 19 0.55 -7.00 -6.84
C LEU A 19 0.25 -8.45 -7.21
N PRO A 20 0.87 -9.43 -6.51
CA PRO A 20 0.61 -10.85 -6.75
C PRO A 20 -0.76 -11.33 -6.22
N PHE A 21 -1.47 -10.46 -5.51
CA PHE A 21 -2.81 -10.67 -4.97
C PHE A 21 -3.69 -9.44 -5.21
N ASN A 22 -5.00 -9.61 -5.04
CA ASN A 22 -5.93 -8.49 -5.05
C ASN A 22 -5.94 -7.83 -3.65
N PRO A 23 -5.47 -6.59 -3.50
CA PRO A 23 -5.37 -5.95 -2.20
C PRO A 23 -6.76 -5.63 -1.60
N GLN A 24 -6.81 -5.59 -0.28
CA GLN A 24 -7.98 -5.22 0.51
C GLN A 24 -7.63 -4.12 1.53
N VAL A 25 -8.64 -3.39 1.99
CA VAL A 25 -8.47 -2.45 3.11
C VAL A 25 -8.07 -3.24 4.35
N GLY A 26 -7.04 -2.76 5.04
CA GLY A 26 -6.40 -3.47 6.14
C GLY A 26 -5.18 -4.29 5.71
N ASP A 27 -4.96 -4.57 4.42
CA ASP A 27 -3.72 -5.25 4.03
C ASP A 27 -2.50 -4.37 4.27
N LEU A 28 -1.41 -5.00 4.69
CA LEU A 28 -0.10 -4.36 4.79
C LEU A 28 0.79 -4.85 3.64
N ILE A 29 1.25 -3.93 2.81
CA ILE A 29 2.08 -4.24 1.64
C ILE A 29 3.48 -3.67 1.80
N ASN A 30 4.46 -4.36 1.21
CA ASN A 30 5.82 -3.86 1.08
C ASN A 30 6.37 -4.20 -0.30
N SER A 31 7.48 -3.56 -0.67
CA SER A 31 8.13 -3.79 -1.96
C SER A 31 9.36 -4.71 -1.90
N SER A 32 9.76 -5.16 -0.70
CA SER A 32 10.99 -5.91 -0.48
C SER A 32 10.90 -6.75 0.80
N SER A 33 11.59 -7.88 0.85
CA SER A 33 11.76 -8.66 2.09
C SER A 33 12.69 -8.02 3.12
N ASP A 34 13.40 -6.94 2.76
CA ASP A 34 14.25 -6.19 3.70
C ASP A 34 13.40 -5.47 4.76
N ALA A 35 13.66 -5.81 6.02
CA ALA A 35 12.97 -5.26 7.19
C ALA A 35 13.11 -3.75 7.34
N LYS A 36 14.12 -3.12 6.72
CA LYS A 36 14.33 -1.66 6.70
C LYS A 36 13.48 -0.94 5.67
N THR A 37 12.82 -1.67 4.77
CA THR A 37 12.00 -1.03 3.73
C THR A 37 10.65 -0.59 4.27
N PRO A 38 10.05 0.47 3.69
CA PRO A 38 8.77 0.96 4.13
C PRO A 38 7.65 -0.07 3.95
N TYR A 39 6.70 -0.03 4.88
CA TYR A 39 5.45 -0.77 4.81
C TYR A 39 4.30 0.21 4.59
N TYR A 40 3.24 -0.25 3.93
CA TYR A 40 2.09 0.57 3.58
C TYR A 40 0.81 -0.14 3.98
N LEU A 41 0.04 0.45 4.90
CA LEU A 41 -1.27 -0.06 5.30
C LEU A 41 -2.34 0.52 4.41
N ILE A 42 -3.11 -0.34 3.77
CA ILE A 42 -4.19 0.09 2.88
C ILE A 42 -5.37 0.57 3.73
N LYS A 43 -5.71 1.85 3.55
CA LYS A 43 -6.84 2.52 4.22
C LYS A 43 -8.04 2.69 3.30
N GLY A 44 -7.80 2.72 1.99
CA GLY A 44 -8.85 2.87 0.98
C GLY A 44 -8.40 2.38 -0.39
N ILE A 45 -9.37 1.93 -1.18
CA ILE A 45 -9.18 1.47 -2.55
C ILE A 45 -10.17 2.24 -3.42
N VAL A 46 -9.67 2.93 -4.44
CA VAL A 46 -10.47 3.75 -5.34
C VAL A 46 -10.12 3.40 -6.78
N MET A 47 -11.12 3.14 -7.61
CA MET A 47 -10.92 2.98 -9.05
C MET A 47 -10.71 4.37 -9.67
N SER A 48 -9.64 4.57 -10.46
CA SER A 48 -9.41 5.86 -11.09
C SER A 48 -10.49 6.15 -12.13
N ILE A 49 -10.81 7.43 -12.33
CA ILE A 49 -11.86 7.90 -13.27
C ILE A 49 -11.65 7.38 -14.70
N ASN A 50 -10.42 7.10 -15.10
CA ASN A 50 -10.09 6.64 -16.45
C ASN A 50 -10.03 5.10 -16.55
N ASP A 51 -10.37 4.37 -15.48
CA ASP A 51 -10.28 2.90 -15.35
C ASP A 51 -8.90 2.28 -15.62
N GLU A 52 -7.85 3.09 -15.83
CA GLU A 52 -6.52 2.58 -16.13
C GLU A 52 -5.79 2.04 -14.89
N PHE A 53 -6.10 2.57 -13.70
CA PHE A 53 -5.41 2.24 -12.46
C PHE A 53 -6.37 2.12 -11.27
N VAL A 54 -6.01 1.26 -10.33
CA VAL A 54 -6.59 1.21 -8.98
C VAL A 54 -5.69 1.97 -8.02
N GLN A 55 -6.23 2.97 -7.35
CA GLN A 55 -5.53 3.76 -6.33
C GLN A 55 -5.65 3.09 -4.98
N LEU A 56 -4.50 2.79 -4.38
CA LEU A 56 -4.36 2.32 -3.01
C LEU A 56 -3.98 3.53 -2.15
N HIS A 57 -4.91 3.98 -1.32
CA HIS A 57 -4.69 5.04 -0.34
C HIS A 57 -4.14 4.40 0.93
N VAL A 58 -2.95 4.81 1.34
CA VAL A 58 -2.18 4.09 2.36
C VAL A 58 -1.56 5.00 3.42
N ASP A 59 -1.43 4.45 4.62
CA ASP A 59 -0.54 4.99 5.66
C ASP A 59 0.85 4.35 5.50
N LYS A 60 1.90 5.17 5.54
CA LYS A 60 3.29 4.70 5.39
C LYS A 60 3.96 4.53 6.75
N PHE A 61 4.58 3.37 6.95
CA PHE A 61 5.48 3.08 8.06
C PHE A 61 6.92 3.01 7.57
N SER A 62 7.85 3.46 8.39
CA SER A 62 9.27 3.54 8.00
C SER A 62 9.91 2.17 7.79
N ASN A 63 9.45 1.16 8.53
CA ASN A 63 9.96 -0.21 8.52
C ASN A 63 8.95 -1.18 9.16
N LYS A 64 9.28 -2.47 9.17
CA LYS A 64 8.43 -3.53 9.75
C LYS A 64 8.11 -3.27 11.23
N VAL A 65 9.11 -2.89 12.03
CA VAL A 65 8.96 -2.67 13.47
C VAL A 65 7.97 -1.53 13.74
N ASN A 66 8.10 -0.44 13.00
CA ASN A 66 7.20 0.71 13.12
C ASN A 66 5.76 0.33 12.74
N ALA A 67 5.56 -0.53 11.73
CA ALA A 67 4.24 -1.07 11.42
C ALA A 67 3.69 -1.95 12.56
N SER A 68 4.49 -2.87 13.13
CA SER A 68 4.10 -3.74 14.25
C SER A 68 3.65 -2.99 15.50
N VAL A 69 4.23 -1.83 15.76
CA VAL A 69 3.86 -1.01 16.93
C VAL A 69 2.55 -0.25 16.72
N ASN A 70 2.18 0.02 15.46
CA ASN A 70 1.02 0.87 15.13
C ASN A 70 -0.15 0.10 14.52
N VAL A 71 0.00 -1.20 14.28
CA VAL A 71 -1.01 -2.07 13.68
C VAL A 71 -1.19 -3.30 14.56
N ASP A 72 -2.27 -3.32 15.34
CA ASP A 72 -2.51 -4.27 16.43
C ASP A 72 -2.45 -5.75 16.01
N TRP A 73 -2.90 -6.08 14.80
CA TRP A 73 -2.95 -7.45 14.29
C TRP A 73 -1.66 -7.90 13.58
N PHE A 74 -0.65 -7.03 13.47
CA PHE A 74 0.55 -7.31 12.68
C PHE A 74 1.63 -8.12 13.44
N ASN A 75 1.45 -8.38 14.74
CA ASN A 75 2.36 -9.19 15.56
C ASN A 75 2.16 -10.69 15.39
#